data_AF-A0A367LTS5-F1
#
_entry.id   AF-A0A367LTS5-F1
#
_cell.length_a   1.000
_cell.length_b   1.000
_cell.length_c   1.000
_cell.angle_alpha   90.00
_cell.angle_beta   90.00
_cell.angle_gamma   90.00
#
_symmetry.space_group_name_H-M   'P 1'
#
loop_
_entity.id
_entity.type
_entity.pdbx_description
1 polymer ?
#
loop_
_entity_poly.entity_id
_entity_poly.type
_entity_poly.pdbx_seq_one_letter_code
_entity_poly.pdbx_strand_id
1 'polypeptide(L)'
;IAHAEVRRVWPDQVVIRLDEQLPIARWGDEALLNNQGQAFTPKELANYEHLPRLHGPQRAQQQVMQQYQLLSQLLRPLGFSIARLE
;
A
#
# COMPACT_ATOMS: atom_id res chain seq x y z
N ILE A 1 -0.94 12.34 -2.20
CA ILE A 1 -2.15 13.19 -2.35
C ILE A 1 -3.13 12.37 -3.18
N ALA A 2 -4.21 11.86 -2.58
CA ALA A 2 -5.22 11.09 -3.29
C ALA A 2 -6.10 12.06 -4.10
N HIS A 3 -6.34 11.73 -5.37
CA HIS A 3 -7.17 12.52 -6.27
C HIS A 3 -8.65 12.33 -5.89
N ALA A 4 -9.39 13.43 -5.75
CA ALA A 4 -10.84 13.39 -5.52
C ALA A 4 -11.51 14.19 -6.64
N GLU A 5 -12.31 13.51 -7.45
CA GLU A 5 -13.06 14.12 -8.55
C GLU A 5 -14.51 14.32 -8.10
N VAL A 6 -14.98 15.57 -8.04
CA VAL A 6 -16.33 15.93 -7.58
C VAL A 6 -17.18 16.32 -8.79
N ARG A 7 -18.11 15.45 -9.17
CA ARG A 7 -19.15 15.77 -10.17
C ARG A 7 -20.48 15.99 -9.47
N ARG A 8 -21.08 17.16 -9.67
CA ARG A 8 -22.36 17.55 -9.05
C ARG A 8 -23.52 17.16 -9.96
N VAL A 9 -24.44 16.33 -9.47
CA VAL A 9 -25.72 15.98 -10.12
C VAL A 9 -26.84 16.21 -9.09
N TRP A 10 -27.86 16.99 -9.45
CA TRP A 10 -29.01 17.31 -8.59
C TRP A 10 -30.15 16.28 -8.74
N PRO A 11 -31.07 16.09 -7.76
CA PRO A 11 -31.05 16.52 -6.36
C PRO A 11 -30.75 15.34 -5.41
N ASP A 12 -30.04 15.61 -4.32
CA ASP A 12 -29.92 14.75 -3.12
C ASP A 12 -28.97 13.55 -3.12
N GLN A 13 -27.88 13.55 -3.89
CA GLN A 13 -26.77 12.64 -3.57
C GLN A 13 -25.39 13.20 -3.91
N VAL A 14 -24.58 13.41 -2.86
CA VAL A 14 -23.14 13.58 -2.99
C VAL A 14 -22.52 12.19 -3.00
N VAL A 15 -22.09 11.72 -4.17
CA VAL A 15 -21.36 10.44 -4.31
C VAL A 15 -19.90 10.71 -3.95
N ILE A 16 -19.51 10.40 -2.72
CA ILE A 16 -18.11 10.42 -2.30
C ILE A 16 -17.47 9.10 -2.75
N ARG A 17 -16.61 9.15 -3.75
CA ARG A 17 -15.73 8.04 -4.13
C ARG A 17 -14.43 8.18 -3.36
N LEU A 18 -14.27 7.39 -2.31
CA LEU A 18 -13.01 7.26 -1.59
C LEU A 18 -12.23 6.10 -2.24
N ASP A 19 -11.19 6.43 -3.00
CA ASP A 19 -10.21 5.44 -3.46
C ASP A 19 -9.27 5.15 -2.27
N GLU A 20 -9.66 4.20 -1.43
CA GLU A 20 -8.84 3.74 -0.31
C GLU A 20 -7.62 2.99 -0.85
N GLN A 21 -6.44 3.62 -0.77
CA GLN A 21 -5.19 2.91 -1.03
C GLN A 21 -4.94 1.94 0.13
N LEU A 22 -5.29 0.66 -0.07
CA LEU A 22 -5.05 -0.39 0.91
C LEU A 22 -3.53 -0.63 1.03
N PRO A 23 -2.89 -0.27 2.16
CA PRO A 23 -1.47 -0.49 2.34
C PRO A 23 -1.21 -1.97 2.62
N ILE A 24 -0.22 -2.52 1.94
CA ILE A 24 0.19 -3.93 2.11
C ILE A 24 1.52 -4.06 2.86
N ALA A 25 2.31 -2.99 2.90
CA ALA A 25 3.63 -2.97 3.51
C ALA A 25 4.06 -1.53 3.85
N ARG A 26 5.05 -1.41 4.73
CA ARG A 26 5.77 -0.16 5.00
C ARG A 26 7.00 -0.10 4.10
N TRP A 27 7.22 1.04 3.45
CA TRP A 27 8.40 1.33 2.65
C TRP A 27 9.33 2.26 3.42
N GLY A 28 10.42 1.71 3.96
CA GLY A 28 11.24 2.42 4.94
C GLY A 28 10.47 2.79 6.20
N ASP A 29 10.75 3.98 6.75
CA ASP A 29 10.17 4.45 8.01
C ASP A 29 9.01 5.45 7.84
N GLU A 30 8.84 6.03 6.65
CA GLU A 30 7.91 7.16 6.43
C GLU A 30 6.83 6.91 5.37
N ALA A 31 6.95 5.84 4.57
CA ALA A 31 6.02 5.56 3.48
C ALA A 31 5.32 4.21 3.65
N LEU A 32 4.16 4.08 3.03
CA LEU A 32 3.43 2.84 2.84
C LEU A 32 3.44 2.48 1.37
N LEU A 33 3.44 1.19 1.10
CA LEU A 33 3.32 0.63 -0.24
C LEU A 33 1.92 0.05 -0.41
N ASN A 34 1.24 0.41 -1.50
CA ASN A 34 -0.02 -0.22 -1.89
C ASN A 34 0.22 -1.47 -2.77
N ASN A 35 -0.86 -2.22 -3.04
CA ASN A 35 -0.83 -3.42 -3.88
C ASN A 35 -0.39 -3.17 -5.35
N GLN A 36 -0.40 -1.91 -5.80
CA GLN A 36 0.09 -1.48 -7.12
C GLN A 36 1.58 -1.12 -7.10
N GLY A 37 2.25 -1.27 -5.94
CA GLY A 37 3.66 -0.92 -5.77
C GLY A 37 3.92 0.59 -5.76
N GLN A 38 2.89 1.40 -5.52
CA GLN A 38 3.03 2.84 -5.33
C GLN A 38 3.29 3.13 -3.86
N ALA A 39 4.29 3.97 -3.60
CA ALA A 39 4.59 4.46 -2.27
C ALA A 39 3.79 5.73 -1.99
N PHE A 40 3.18 5.82 -0.82
CA PHE A 40 2.46 6.99 -0.36
C PHE A 40 2.72 7.23 1.13
N THR A 41 2.75 8.51 1.52
CA THR A 41 2.92 8.90 2.92
C THR A 41 1.56 8.94 3.59
N PRO A 42 1.29 8.10 4.62
CA PRO A 42 0.04 8.17 5.37
C PRO A 42 0.06 9.38 6.32
N LYS A 43 -1.13 9.82 6.78
CA LYS A 43 -1.23 10.84 7.84
C LYS A 43 -0.80 10.30 9.21
N GLU A 44 -1.05 9.03 9.48
CA GLU A 44 -0.70 8.34 10.73
C GLU A 44 -0.05 6.99 10.42
N LEU A 45 1.25 6.86 10.69
CA LEU A 45 1.97 5.58 10.51
C LEU A 45 1.71 4.58 11.64
N ALA A 46 1.38 5.05 12.84
CA ALA A 46 1.24 4.21 14.04
C ALA A 46 0.19 3.09 13.87
N ASN A 47 -0.83 3.31 13.05
CA ASN A 47 -1.87 2.32 12.77
C ASN A 47 -1.37 1.15 11.89
N TYR A 48 -0.19 1.28 11.29
CA TYR A 48 0.37 0.34 10.32
C TYR A 48 1.64 -0.37 10.80
N GLU A 49 1.94 -0.32 12.11
CA GLU A 49 3.09 -1.01 12.71
C GLU A 49 3.04 -2.54 12.52
N HIS A 50 1.85 -3.12 12.31
CA HIS A 50 1.64 -4.54 12.05
C HIS A 50 2.00 -4.97 10.61
N LEU A 51 2.21 -4.02 9.70
CA LEU A 51 2.53 -4.32 8.31
C LEU A 51 4.01 -4.67 8.14
N PRO A 52 4.33 -5.56 7.19
CA PRO A 52 5.72 -5.91 6.91
C PRO A 52 6.51 -4.71 6.41
N ARG A 53 7.78 -4.65 6.81
CA ARG A 53 8.68 -3.57 6.40
C ARG A 53 9.52 -4.01 5.21
N LEU A 54 9.48 -3.20 4.15
CA LEU A 54 10.27 -3.35 2.95
C LEU A 54 11.28 -2.22 2.91
N HIS A 55 12.56 -2.56 2.78
CA HIS A 55 13.63 -1.62 2.53
C HIS A 55 14.17 -1.81 1.13
N GLY A 56 14.61 -0.73 0.49
CA GLY A 56 15.21 -0.78 -0.83
C GLY A 56 15.47 0.61 -1.39
N PRO A 57 16.37 0.74 -2.38
CA PRO A 57 16.58 2.02 -3.05
C PRO A 57 15.32 2.42 -3.83
N GLN A 58 15.04 3.72 -3.90
CA GLN A 58 13.80 4.25 -4.52
C GLN A 58 13.58 3.78 -5.97
N ARG A 59 14.67 3.55 -6.72
CA ARG A 59 14.62 2.98 -8.08
C ARG A 59 14.23 1.50 -8.13
N ALA A 60 14.44 0.76 -7.05
CA ALA A 60 14.15 -0.67 -6.95
C ALA A 60 12.80 -0.97 -6.29
N GLN A 61 11.99 0.05 -5.94
CA GLN A 61 10.68 -0.14 -5.30
C GLN A 61 9.79 -1.14 -6.06
N GLN A 62 9.76 -1.03 -7.39
CA GLN A 62 9.00 -1.95 -8.25
C GLN A 62 9.54 -3.39 -8.20
N GLN A 63 10.87 -3.54 -8.16
CA GLN A 63 11.52 -4.86 -8.09
C GLN A 63 11.28 -5.52 -6.72
N VAL A 64 11.43 -4.79 -5.62
CA VAL A 64 11.14 -5.28 -4.27
C VAL A 64 9.68 -5.67 -4.14
N MET A 65 8.77 -4.91 -4.76
CA MET A 65 7.35 -5.26 -4.80
C MET A 65 7.08 -6.55 -5.56
N GLN A 66 7.69 -6.75 -6.73
CA GLN A 66 7.55 -7.99 -7.50
C GLN A 66 8.02 -9.20 -6.69
N GLN A 67 9.15 -9.08 -5.99
CA GLN A 67 9.64 -10.13 -5.10
C GLN A 67 8.69 -10.39 -3.93
N TYR A 68 8.18 -9.33 -3.30
CA TYR A 68 7.19 -9.46 -2.23
C TYR A 68 5.92 -10.19 -2.71
N GLN A 69 5.39 -9.84 -3.88
CA GLN A 69 4.21 -10.49 -4.45
C GLN A 69 4.47 -11.97 -4.73
N LEU A 70 5.63 -12.30 -5.31
CA LEU A 70 6.02 -13.67 -5.60
C LEU A 70 6.13 -14.50 -4.33
N LEU A 71 6.88 -14.04 -3.32
CA LEU A 71 7.00 -14.74 -2.05
C LEU A 71 5.65 -14.84 -1.33
N SER A 72 4.83 -13.78 -1.35
CA SER A 72 3.53 -13.78 -0.70
C SER A 72 2.59 -14.81 -1.33
N GLN A 73 2.65 -15.01 -2.65
CA GLN A 73 1.91 -16.05 -3.34
C GLN A 73 2.39 -17.46 -2.97
N LEU A 74 3.70 -17.65 -2.81
CA LEU A 74 4.29 -18.93 -2.42
C LEU A 74 4.03 -19.30 -0.95
N LEU A 75 4.04 -18.30 -0.06
CA LEU A 75 3.92 -18.48 1.39
C LEU A 75 2.48 -18.50 1.89
N ARG A 76 1.54 -17.84 1.20
CA ARG A 76 0.10 -17.88 1.53
C ARG A 76 -0.47 -19.30 1.70
N PRO A 77 -0.26 -20.25 0.79
CA PRO A 77 -0.79 -21.61 0.95
C PRO A 77 -0.14 -22.38 2.10
N LEU A 78 1.03 -21.94 2.56
CA LEU A 78 1.74 -22.50 3.71
C LEU A 78 1.31 -21.86 5.04
N GLY A 79 0.42 -20.86 5.01
CA GLY A 79 -0.02 -20.12 6.19
C GLY A 79 1.01 -19.13 6.74
N PHE A 80 2.06 -18.82 5.97
CA PHE A 80 3.11 -17.89 6.37
C PHE A 80 2.95 -16.52 5.71
N SER A 81 3.34 -15.48 6.45
CA SER A 81 3.41 -14.10 5.97
C SER A 81 4.85 -13.59 5.99
N ILE A 82 5.23 -12.82 4.99
CA ILE A 82 6.52 -12.12 4.98
C ILE A 82 6.49 -11.05 6.07
N ALA A 83 7.47 -11.04 6.97
CA ALA A 83 7.61 -10.00 8.00
C ALA A 83 8.55 -8.85 7.56
N ARG A 84 9.57 -9.16 6.75
CA ARG A 84 10.56 -8.19 6.25
C ARG A 84 11.15 -8.63 4.91
N LEU A 85 11.48 -7.65 4.05
CA LEU A 85 12.27 -7.84 2.83
C LEU A 85 13.29 -6.67 2.73
N GLU A 86 14.54 -6.98 2.41
CA GLU A 86 15.67 -6.03 2.28
C GLU A 86 16.28 -6.06 0.87
#